data_AF-A0A3M0FUZ7-F1
#
_entry.id   AF-A0A3M0FUZ7-F1
#
_cell.length_a   1.000
_cell.length_b   1.000
_cell.length_c   1.000
_cell.angle_alpha   90.00
_cell.angle_beta   90.00
_cell.angle_gamma   90.00
#
_symmetry.space_group_name_H-M   'P 1'
#
loop_
_entity.id
_entity.type
_entity.pdbx_description
1 polymer ?
#
loop_
_entity_poly.entity_id
_entity_poly.type
_entity_poly.pdbx_seq_one_letter_code
_entity_poly.pdbx_strand_id
1 'polypeptide(L)'
;MSKEKRCMLSELIALAQADHKIDDREYHFIVTVAESFGFDKNTVDALVENPEKTTPLKTEVDRISHFYRLILLMNVDDETHVIEIDAIRNFGLKMGIRPEAVEQILREMWHYENKMIPTEKLTSIFKRFYN
;
A
#
# COMPACT_ATOMS: atom_id res chain seq x y z
N MET A 1 -4.13 8.08 15.84
CA MET A 1 -4.98 6.90 15.59
C MET A 1 -5.97 7.11 14.46
N SER A 2 -7.06 7.90 14.59
CA SER A 2 -8.04 8.04 13.50
C SER A 2 -7.49 8.74 12.26
N LYS A 3 -6.74 9.85 12.45
CA LYS A 3 -6.14 10.60 11.33
C LYS A 3 -5.10 9.81 10.55
N GLU A 4 -4.16 9.14 11.24
CA GLU A 4 -3.13 8.30 10.59
C GLU A 4 -3.75 7.21 9.73
N LYS A 5 -4.78 6.53 10.24
CA LYS A 5 -5.50 5.49 9.48
C LYS A 5 -6.20 6.04 8.23
N ARG A 6 -6.80 7.24 8.31
CA ARG A 6 -7.37 7.89 7.13
C ARG A 6 -6.32 8.37 6.12
N CYS A 7 -5.13 8.76 6.59
CA CYS A 7 -4.00 9.04 5.71
C CYS A 7 -3.59 7.77 4.96
N MET A 8 -3.45 6.64 5.65
CA MET A 8 -3.15 5.34 5.03
C MET A 8 -4.21 4.93 3.99
N LEU A 9 -5.50 5.16 4.28
CA LEU A 9 -6.56 4.92 3.30
C LEU A 9 -6.45 5.86 2.10
N SER A 10 -6.10 7.13 2.31
CA SER A 10 -5.91 8.10 1.22
C SER A 10 -4.71 7.73 0.34
N GLU A 11 -3.67 7.13 0.90
CA GLU A 11 -2.51 6.63 0.14
C GLU A 11 -2.87 5.41 -0.71
N LEU A 12 -3.71 4.50 -0.20
CA LEU A 12 -4.26 3.38 -0.98
C LEU A 12 -5.15 3.88 -2.13
N ILE A 13 -6.06 4.81 -1.85
CA ILE A 13 -6.92 5.44 -2.86
C ILE A 13 -6.07 6.13 -3.93
N ALA A 14 -5.03 6.87 -3.54
CA ALA A 14 -4.14 7.54 -4.48
C ALA A 14 -3.35 6.56 -5.37
N LEU A 15 -3.03 5.36 -4.85
CA LEU A 15 -2.39 4.31 -5.65
C LEU A 15 -3.37 3.76 -6.70
N ALA A 16 -4.58 3.38 -6.29
CA ALA A 16 -5.61 2.85 -7.20
C ALA A 16 -6.18 3.90 -8.18
N GLN A 17 -5.90 5.20 -7.96
CA GLN A 17 -6.25 6.26 -8.91
C GLN A 17 -5.10 6.62 -9.86
N ALA A 18 -3.93 6.00 -9.73
CA ALA A 18 -2.73 6.39 -10.45
C ALA A 18 -2.88 6.26 -11.98
N ASP A 19 -3.69 5.31 -12.46
CA ASP A 19 -3.97 5.04 -13.87
C ASP A 19 -5.38 5.50 -14.34
N HIS A 20 -6.03 6.34 -13.52
CA HIS A 20 -7.30 7.05 -13.70
C HIS A 20 -8.58 6.42 -13.14
N LYS A 21 -8.67 5.10 -12.88
CA LYS A 21 -9.89 4.53 -12.29
C LYS A 21 -9.62 3.35 -11.36
N ILE A 22 -10.09 3.52 -10.12
CA ILE A 22 -10.22 2.43 -9.15
C ILE A 22 -11.23 1.41 -9.69
N ASP A 23 -10.83 0.15 -9.80
CA ASP A 23 -11.71 -0.95 -10.18
C ASP A 23 -12.53 -1.49 -8.98
N ASP A 24 -13.50 -2.38 -9.24
CA ASP A 24 -14.37 -2.93 -8.19
C ASP A 24 -13.60 -3.78 -7.16
N ARG A 25 -12.55 -4.49 -7.56
CA ARG A 25 -11.73 -5.35 -6.68
C ARG A 25 -10.80 -4.52 -5.81
N GLU A 26 -10.14 -3.51 -6.38
CA GLU A 26 -9.32 -2.53 -5.68
C GLU A 26 -10.15 -1.76 -4.66
N TYR A 27 -11.31 -1.27 -5.08
CA TYR A 27 -12.24 -0.57 -4.20
C TYR A 27 -12.68 -1.49 -3.05
N HIS A 28 -13.06 -2.74 -3.35
CA HIS A 28 -13.40 -3.71 -2.32
C HIS A 28 -12.23 -3.96 -1.36
N PHE A 29 -10.99 -4.06 -1.87
CA PHE A 29 -9.81 -4.21 -1.02
C PHE A 29 -9.66 -3.02 -0.06
N ILE A 30 -9.79 -1.79 -0.56
CA ILE A 30 -9.69 -0.56 0.23
C ILE A 30 -10.79 -0.54 1.32
N VAL A 31 -12.02 -0.95 0.99
CA VAL A 31 -13.12 -1.08 1.96
C VAL A 31 -12.79 -2.11 3.05
N THR A 32 -12.28 -3.29 2.69
CA THR A 32 -11.86 -4.30 3.68
C THR A 32 -10.79 -3.75 4.63
N VAL A 33 -9.84 -2.96 4.12
CA VAL A 33 -8.83 -2.29 4.95
C VAL A 33 -9.48 -1.24 5.86
N ALA A 34 -10.42 -0.45 5.34
CA ALA A 34 -11.15 0.55 6.12
C ALA A 34 -11.94 -0.09 7.27
N GLU A 35 -12.62 -1.20 7.04
CA GLU A 35 -13.34 -1.96 8.05
C GLU A 35 -12.40 -2.47 9.16
N SER A 36 -11.22 -2.98 8.78
CA SER A 36 -10.19 -3.39 9.75
C SER A 36 -9.68 -2.21 10.61
N PHE A 37 -9.78 -0.99 10.09
CA PHE A 37 -9.44 0.24 10.81
C PHE A 37 -10.59 0.80 11.65
N GLY A 38 -11.79 0.23 11.53
CA GLY A 38 -13.01 0.67 12.21
C GLY A 38 -13.79 1.75 11.44
N PHE A 39 -13.59 1.84 10.13
CA PHE A 39 -14.30 2.77 9.24
C PHE A 39 -15.25 2.01 8.32
N ASP A 40 -16.32 2.67 7.91
CA ASP A 40 -17.27 2.14 6.95
C ASP A 40 -16.94 2.55 5.52
N LYS A 41 -17.68 1.99 4.56
CA LYS A 41 -17.61 2.35 3.14
C LYS A 41 -17.79 3.86 2.91
N ASN A 42 -18.69 4.51 3.65
CA ASN A 42 -18.95 5.95 3.50
C ASN A 42 -17.69 6.79 3.78
N THR A 43 -16.84 6.33 4.71
CA THR A 43 -15.54 6.96 4.97
C THR A 43 -14.61 6.83 3.77
N VAL A 44 -14.59 5.67 3.11
CA VAL A 44 -13.80 5.47 1.88
C VAL A 44 -14.30 6.40 0.78
N ASP A 45 -15.61 6.44 0.55
CA ASP A 45 -16.23 7.33 -0.45
C ASP A 45 -15.87 8.81 -0.19
N ALA A 46 -15.92 9.25 1.07
CA ALA A 46 -15.52 10.61 1.43
C ALA A 46 -14.04 10.89 1.18
N LEU A 47 -13.16 9.91 1.38
CA LEU A 47 -11.71 10.04 1.13
C LEU A 47 -11.35 9.97 -0.35
N VAL A 48 -12.18 9.33 -1.18
CA VAL A 48 -12.05 9.36 -2.65
C VAL A 48 -12.28 10.77 -3.18
N GLU A 49 -13.25 11.50 -2.63
CA GLU A 49 -13.52 12.90 -3.01
C GLU A 49 -12.56 13.88 -2.34
N ASN A 50 -12.26 13.66 -1.06
CA ASN A 50 -11.46 14.57 -0.23
C ASN A 50 -10.37 13.78 0.53
N PRO A 51 -9.26 13.44 -0.13
CA PRO A 51 -8.18 12.68 0.48
C PRO A 51 -7.52 13.47 1.62
N GLU A 52 -7.14 12.76 2.68
CA GLU A 52 -6.40 13.34 3.80
C GLU A 52 -4.94 13.59 3.41
N LYS A 53 -4.37 14.67 3.95
CA LYS A 53 -2.95 14.98 3.71
C LYS A 53 -2.08 13.93 4.37
N THR A 54 -1.12 13.39 3.61
CA THR A 54 -0.12 12.44 4.10
C THR A 54 0.52 12.93 5.40
N THR A 55 0.51 12.05 6.41
CA THR A 55 1.26 12.24 7.66
C THR A 55 2.25 11.10 7.83
N PRO A 56 3.49 11.37 8.27
CA PRO A 56 4.48 10.33 8.46
C PRO A 56 4.03 9.32 9.54
N LEU A 57 4.15 8.04 9.22
CA LEU A 57 3.92 6.94 10.17
C LEU A 57 5.06 6.88 11.19
N LYS A 58 4.69 6.68 12.46
CA LYS A 58 5.61 6.86 13.60
C LYS A 58 6.57 5.69 13.78
N THR A 59 6.08 4.47 13.65
CA THR A 59 6.89 3.27 13.88
C THR A 59 7.32 2.63 12.57
N GLU A 60 8.46 1.94 12.60
CA GLU A 60 8.93 1.17 11.45
C GLU A 60 7.97 0.05 11.09
N VAL A 61 7.41 -0.63 12.10
CA VAL A 61 6.43 -1.70 11.91
C VAL A 61 5.19 -1.18 11.18
N ASP A 62 4.69 0.01 11.54
CA ASP A 62 3.56 0.62 10.85
C ASP A 62 3.89 0.94 9.39
N ARG A 63 5.08 1.50 9.12
CA ARG A 63 5.54 1.82 7.76
C ARG A 63 5.62 0.57 6.89
N ILE A 64 6.23 -0.49 7.41
CA ILE A 64 6.34 -1.78 6.74
C ILE A 64 4.96 -2.38 6.48
N SER A 65 4.10 -2.38 7.51
CA SER A 65 2.75 -2.96 7.39
C SER A 65 1.89 -2.19 6.40
N HIS A 66 2.00 -0.87 6.35
CA HIS A 66 1.25 -0.06 5.39
C HIS A 66 1.79 -0.21 3.98
N PHE A 67 3.12 -0.21 3.81
CA PHE A 67 3.76 -0.49 2.53
C PHE A 67 3.34 -1.86 1.97
N TYR A 68 3.22 -2.87 2.84
CA TYR A 68 2.70 -4.17 2.41
C TYR A 68 1.26 -4.10 1.87
N ARG A 69 0.39 -3.29 2.48
CA ARG A 69 -0.98 -3.10 1.96
C ARG A 69 -0.99 -2.43 0.58
N LEU A 70 -0.07 -1.50 0.33
CA LEU A 70 0.09 -0.88 -1.00
C LEU A 70 0.52 -1.91 -2.05
N ILE A 71 1.47 -2.79 -1.71
CA ILE A 71 1.89 -3.89 -2.59
C ILE A 71 0.72 -4.85 -2.85
N LEU A 72 -0.06 -5.19 -1.83
CA LEU A 72 -1.23 -6.06 -2.01
C LEU A 72 -2.25 -5.43 -2.95
N LEU A 73 -2.58 -4.14 -2.76
CA LEU A 73 -3.53 -3.41 -3.61
C LEU A 73 -3.11 -3.43 -5.08
N MET A 74 -1.85 -3.12 -5.38
CA MET A 74 -1.28 -3.14 -6.74
C MET A 74 -1.32 -4.52 -7.43
N ASN A 75 -1.60 -5.61 -6.70
CA ASN A 75 -1.66 -6.96 -7.26
C ASN A 75 -3.05 -7.59 -7.17
N VAL A 76 -4.09 -6.81 -6.87
CA VAL A 76 -5.46 -7.33 -6.68
C VAL A 76 -6.08 -7.82 -7.99
N ASP A 77 -5.74 -7.19 -9.11
CA ASP A 77 -6.30 -7.47 -10.44
C ASP A 77 -5.34 -8.25 -11.36
N ASP A 78 -4.20 -8.71 -10.83
CA ASP A 78 -3.06 -9.33 -11.53
C ASP A 78 -2.40 -8.47 -12.62
N GLU A 79 -2.94 -7.28 -12.88
CA GLU A 79 -2.34 -6.26 -13.73
C GLU A 79 -1.36 -5.44 -12.89
N THR A 80 -0.27 -5.00 -13.48
CA THR A 80 0.68 -4.13 -12.76
C THR A 80 1.19 -3.13 -13.76
N HIS A 81 0.79 -1.88 -13.57
CA HIS A 81 1.14 -0.80 -14.48
C HIS A 81 2.44 -0.13 -14.03
N VAL A 82 3.22 0.36 -14.99
CA VAL A 82 4.51 1.04 -14.70
C VAL A 82 4.29 2.24 -13.77
N ILE A 83 3.15 2.93 -13.91
CA ILE A 83 2.79 4.09 -13.10
C ILE A 83 2.57 3.73 -11.63
N GLU A 84 2.02 2.55 -11.35
CA GLU A 84 1.81 2.06 -9.99
C GLU A 84 3.13 1.63 -9.35
N ILE A 85 4.02 0.99 -10.11
CA ILE A 85 5.37 0.65 -9.63
C ILE A 85 6.11 1.93 -9.21
N ASP A 86 6.01 2.99 -10.01
CA ASP A 86 6.60 4.28 -9.67
C ASP A 86 5.90 4.95 -8.47
N ALA A 87 4.59 4.80 -8.33
CA ALA A 87 3.87 5.23 -7.14
C ALA A 87 4.33 4.49 -5.88
N ILE A 88 4.49 3.16 -5.93
CA ILE A 88 5.05 2.33 -4.84
C ILE A 88 6.44 2.80 -4.45
N ARG A 89 7.33 3.05 -5.40
CA ARG A 89 8.68 3.61 -5.13
C ARG A 89 8.59 4.94 -4.38
N ASN A 90 7.72 5.84 -4.84
CA ASN A 90 7.51 7.14 -4.23
C ASN A 90 6.94 7.03 -2.81
N PHE A 91 5.99 6.12 -2.57
CA PHE A 91 5.47 5.86 -1.24
C PHE A 91 6.54 5.28 -0.32
N GLY A 92 7.33 4.31 -0.79
CA GLY A 92 8.46 3.75 -0.06
C GLY A 92 9.45 4.83 0.40
N LEU A 93 9.83 5.73 -0.50
CA LEU A 93 10.69 6.88 -0.18
C LEU A 93 10.07 7.81 0.87
N LYS A 94 8.79 8.18 0.71
CA LYS A 94 8.06 9.04 1.67
C LYS A 94 7.95 8.41 3.06
N MET A 95 7.86 7.07 3.12
CA MET A 95 7.84 6.29 4.35
C MET A 95 9.25 6.02 4.91
N GLY A 96 10.32 6.59 4.33
CA GLY A 96 11.68 6.33 4.79
C GLY A 96 12.08 4.86 4.65
N ILE A 97 11.50 4.15 3.68
CA ILE A 97 11.89 2.80 3.31
C ILE A 97 13.11 2.88 2.41
N ARG A 98 14.14 2.09 2.72
CA ARG A 98 15.36 2.02 1.91
C ARG A 98 14.99 1.63 0.47
N PRO A 99 15.43 2.39 -0.55
CA PRO A 99 15.13 2.07 -1.95
C PRO A 99 15.50 0.63 -2.33
N GLU A 100 16.60 0.11 -1.79
CA GLU A 100 17.07 -1.25 -2.01
C GLU A 100 16.08 -2.30 -1.48
N ALA A 101 15.41 -2.02 -0.37
CA ALA A 101 14.37 -2.89 0.18
C ALA A 101 13.12 -2.88 -0.72
N VAL A 102 12.71 -1.71 -1.21
CA VAL A 102 11.59 -1.58 -2.15
C VAL A 102 11.89 -2.36 -3.44
N GLU A 103 13.06 -2.17 -4.02
CA GLU A 103 13.48 -2.86 -5.23
C GLU A 103 13.60 -4.38 -5.03
N GLN A 104 14.05 -4.83 -3.85
CA GLN A 104 14.07 -6.27 -3.55
C GLN A 104 12.65 -6.85 -3.47
N ILE A 105 11.71 -6.15 -2.86
CA ILE A 105 10.29 -6.56 -2.80
C ILE A 105 9.68 -6.59 -4.20
N LEU A 106 9.87 -5.53 -4.98
CA LEU A 106 9.39 -5.44 -6.36
C LEU A 106 9.99 -6.51 -7.27
N ARG A 107 11.19 -7.03 -7.00
CA ARG A 107 11.75 -8.18 -7.72
C ARG A 107 11.19 -9.51 -7.23
N GLU A 108 11.08 -9.67 -5.91
CA GLU A 108 10.62 -10.92 -5.31
C GLU A 108 9.15 -11.23 -5.68
N MET A 109 8.29 -10.22 -5.84
CA MET A 109 6.89 -10.44 -6.25
C MET A 109 6.77 -11.21 -7.57
N TRP A 110 7.66 -11.01 -8.54
CA TRP A 110 7.62 -11.71 -9.84
C TRP A 110 7.91 -13.21 -9.74
N HIS A 111 8.30 -13.71 -8.56
CA HIS A 111 8.48 -15.14 -8.31
C HIS A 111 7.19 -15.85 -7.86
N TYR A 112 6.10 -15.11 -7.67
CA TYR A 112 4.81 -15.65 -7.23
C TYR A 112 3.76 -15.51 -8.33
N GLU A 113 2.91 -16.53 -8.50
CA GLU A 113 1.93 -16.63 -9.60
C GLU A 113 0.98 -15.42 -9.65
N ASN A 114 0.47 -14.99 -8.48
CA ASN A 114 -0.41 -13.82 -8.36
C ASN A 114 0.34 -12.60 -7.82
N LYS A 115 1.68 -12.59 -7.95
CA LYS A 115 2.58 -11.57 -7.41
C LYS A 115 2.45 -11.29 -5.90
N MET A 116 1.70 -12.13 -5.18
CA MET A 116 1.50 -12.04 -3.74
C MET A 116 2.67 -12.66 -2.99
N ILE A 117 3.48 -11.80 -2.37
CA ILE A 117 4.59 -12.23 -1.52
C ILE A 117 4.05 -12.70 -0.17
N PRO A 118 4.40 -13.91 0.32
CA PRO A 118 4.08 -14.35 1.67
C PRO A 118 4.63 -13.40 2.74
N THR A 119 3.84 -13.17 3.79
CA THR A 119 4.19 -12.25 4.89
C THR A 119 5.54 -12.58 5.53
N GLU A 120 5.89 -13.86 5.66
CA GLU A 120 7.16 -14.33 6.23
C GLU A 120 8.35 -13.88 5.37
N LYS A 121 8.21 -13.98 4.05
CA LYS A 121 9.25 -13.61 3.09
C LYS A 121 9.43 -12.10 3.08
N LEU A 122 8.34 -11.34 3.03
CA LEU A 122 8.37 -9.89 3.10
C LEU A 122 9.05 -9.41 4.40
N THR A 123 8.66 -9.99 5.53
CA THR A 123 9.28 -9.72 6.85
C THR A 123 10.78 -10.03 6.84
N SER A 124 11.22 -11.10 6.16
CA SER A 124 12.64 -11.44 6.05
C SER A 124 13.45 -10.40 5.28
N ILE A 125 12.87 -9.83 4.20
CA ILE A 125 13.50 -8.77 3.40
C ILE A 125 13.66 -7.53 4.28
N PHE A 126 12.61 -7.11 4.98
CA PHE A 126 12.68 -5.98 5.89
C PHE A 126 13.71 -6.20 7.01
N LYS A 127 13.69 -7.35 7.70
CA LYS A 127 14.70 -7.66 8.74
C LYS A 127 16.14 -7.55 8.24
N ARG A 128 16.43 -7.86 6.98
CA ARG A 128 17.78 -7.76 6.41
C ARG A 128 18.25 -6.32 6.25
N PHE A 129 17.34 -5.41 5.92
CA PHE A 129 17.70 -4.00 5.73
C PHE A 129 17.66 -3.21 7.03
N TYR A 130 16.89 -3.63 8.04
CA TYR A 130 16.67 -2.85 9.27
C TYR A 130 17.42 -3.37 10.51
N ASN A 131 18.13 -4.51 10.40
CA ASN A 131 19.06 -5.00 11.42
C ASN A 131 20.51 -4.83 10.99
#